data_AF-A0A1C5R4U5-F1
#
_entry.id   AF-A0A1C5R4U5-F1
#
_cell.length_a   1.000
_cell.length_b   1.000
_cell.length_c   1.000
_cell.angle_alpha   90.00
_cell.angle_beta   90.00
_cell.angle_gamma   90.00
#
_symmetry.space_group_name_H-M   'P 1'
#
loop_
_entity.id
_entity.type
_entity.pdbx_description
1 polymer ?
#
loop_
_entity_poly.entity_id
_entity_poly.type
_entity_poly.pdbx_seq_one_letter_code
_entity_poly.pdbx_strand_id
1 'polypeptide(L)'
;MSHPMEVGADPLGNITRINNALEAMPAQLEEAQTKLSNVEHQLETAKAEVNKPFAQEAELSEKLDRLTALNALLNMDEKGNDAIGMDEEGRKKNRKENLQTDQRNGLH
;
A
#
# COMPACT_ATOMS: atom_id res chain seq x y z
N MET A 1 -2.46 -24.19 21.01
CA MET A 1 -3.20 -23.19 21.82
C MET A 1 -2.70 -23.27 23.26
N SER A 2 -1.59 -22.58 23.57
CA SER A 2 -1.10 -22.45 24.95
C SER A 2 -1.15 -20.98 25.34
N HIS A 3 -1.76 -20.66 26.47
CA HIS A 3 -1.71 -19.32 27.05
C HIS A 3 -0.61 -19.31 28.11
N PRO A 4 0.59 -18.78 27.81
CA PRO A 4 1.66 -18.70 28.80
C PRO A 4 1.22 -17.75 29.91
N MET A 5 1.37 -18.21 31.16
CA MET A 5 1.06 -17.41 32.34
C MET A 5 2.30 -17.37 33.24
N GLU A 6 2.66 -16.19 33.72
CA GLU A 6 3.80 -16.04 34.62
C GLU A 6 3.48 -16.55 36.02
N VAL A 7 4.34 -17.45 36.51
CA VAL A 7 4.23 -18.07 37.82
C VAL A 7 5.28 -17.41 38.73
N GLY A 8 4.83 -16.80 39.83
CA GLY A 8 5.71 -16.17 40.82
C GLY A 8 6.12 -17.11 41.95
N ALA A 9 6.88 -16.60 42.92
CA ALA A 9 7.43 -17.39 44.03
C ALA A 9 6.40 -17.79 45.09
N ASP A 10 5.28 -17.06 45.21
CA ASP A 10 4.22 -17.34 46.18
C ASP A 10 3.10 -18.22 45.57
N PRO A 11 2.83 -19.41 46.13
CA PRO A 11 1.74 -20.29 45.69
C PRO A 11 0.35 -19.63 45.74
N LEU A 12 0.06 -18.81 46.76
CA LEU A 12 -1.26 -18.18 46.87
C LEU A 12 -1.46 -17.13 45.78
N GLY A 13 -0.47 -16.26 45.57
CA GLY A 13 -0.47 -15.30 44.47
C GLY A 13 -0.56 -15.94 43.09
N ASN A 14 -0.02 -17.16 42.91
CA ASN A 14 -0.17 -17.92 41.68
C ASN A 14 -1.61 -18.37 41.46
N ILE A 15 -2.31 -18.84 42.50
CA ILE A 15 -3.73 -19.20 42.41
C ILE A 15 -4.57 -17.99 42.03
N THR A 16 -4.31 -16.81 42.61
CA THR A 16 -5.00 -15.57 42.23
C THR A 16 -4.74 -15.18 40.77
N ARG A 17 -3.49 -15.28 40.29
CA ARG A 17 -3.16 -15.02 38.88
C ARG A 17 -3.88 -15.98 37.94
N ILE A 18 -3.92 -17.28 38.28
CA ILE A 18 -4.65 -18.30 37.50
C ILE A 18 -6.14 -17.96 37.46
N ASN A 19 -6.75 -17.64 38.59
CA ASN A 19 -8.18 -17.30 38.64
C ASN A 19 -8.49 -16.07 37.80
N ASN A 20 -7.70 -15.00 37.92
CA ASN A 20 -7.90 -13.79 37.10
C ASN A 20 -7.73 -14.09 35.60
N ALA A 21 -6.77 -14.92 35.22
CA ALA A 21 -6.59 -15.33 33.83
C ALA A 21 -7.78 -16.15 33.33
N LEU A 22 -8.28 -17.09 34.13
CA LEU A 22 -9.46 -17.90 33.80
C LEU A 22 -10.74 -17.05 33.69
N GLU A 23 -10.93 -16.08 34.57
CA GLU A 23 -12.07 -15.15 34.54
C GLU A 23 -12.03 -14.21 33.33
N ALA A 24 -10.84 -13.86 32.85
CA ALA A 24 -10.67 -13.01 31.67
C ALA A 24 -10.84 -13.76 30.34
N MET A 25 -10.67 -15.08 30.31
CA MET A 25 -10.74 -15.88 29.07
C MET A 25 -12.08 -15.76 28.32
N PRO A 26 -13.26 -15.83 28.97
CA PRO A 26 -14.53 -15.65 28.28
C PRO A 26 -14.65 -14.28 27.60
N ALA A 27 -14.25 -13.21 28.28
CA ALA A 27 -14.28 -11.86 27.72
C ALA A 27 -13.30 -11.71 26.54
N GLN A 28 -12.10 -12.27 26.65
CA GLN A 28 -11.13 -12.29 25.56
C GLN A 28 -11.62 -13.11 24.36
N LEU A 29 -12.33 -14.20 24.60
CA LEU A 29 -12.93 -15.03 23.55
C LEU A 29 -14.03 -14.25 22.81
N GLU A 30 -14.92 -13.59 23.54
CA GLU A 30 -15.99 -12.75 22.96
C GLU A 30 -15.41 -11.59 22.15
N GLU A 31 -14.39 -10.92 22.67
CA GLU A 31 -13.69 -9.85 21.96
C GLU A 31 -13.04 -10.37 20.67
N ALA A 32 -12.37 -11.52 20.72
CA ALA A 32 -11.74 -12.14 19.55
C ALA A 32 -12.79 -12.57 18.50
N GLN A 33 -13.91 -13.15 18.93
CA GLN A 33 -15.02 -13.53 18.04
C GLN A 33 -15.64 -12.30 17.36
N THR A 34 -15.84 -11.22 18.11
CA THR A 34 -16.37 -9.97 17.57
C THR A 34 -15.41 -9.35 16.55
N LYS A 35 -14.11 -9.32 16.86
CA LYS A 35 -13.07 -8.86 15.93
C LYS A 35 -13.03 -9.70 14.66
N LEU A 36 -13.13 -11.03 14.79
CA LEU A 36 -13.17 -11.93 13.65
C LEU A 36 -14.36 -11.62 12.75
N SER A 37 -15.56 -11.57 13.32
CA SER A 37 -16.80 -11.22 12.60
C SER A 37 -16.68 -9.87 11.86
N ASN A 38 -16.12 -8.86 12.53
CA ASN A 38 -15.90 -7.54 11.92
C ASN A 38 -14.94 -7.62 10.73
N VAL A 39 -13.83 -8.34 10.85
CA VAL A 39 -12.84 -8.49 9.78
C VAL A 39 -13.41 -9.29 8.62
N GLU A 40 -14.16 -10.35 8.89
CA GLU A 40 -14.86 -11.13 7.87
C GLU A 40 -15.84 -10.26 7.08
N HIS A 41 -16.63 -9.45 7.77
CA HIS A 41 -17.54 -8.50 7.13
C HIS A 41 -16.78 -7.44 6.32
N GLN A 42 -15.70 -6.88 6.84
CA GLN A 42 -14.87 -5.92 6.11
C GLN A 42 -14.28 -6.54 4.84
N LEU A 43 -13.86 -7.80 4.91
CA LEU A 43 -13.30 -8.55 3.79
C LEU A 43 -14.37 -8.86 2.75
N GLU A 44 -15.58 -9.24 3.16
CA GLU A 44 -16.72 -9.43 2.27
C GLU A 44 -17.10 -8.13 1.55
N THR A 45 -17.23 -7.03 2.28
CA THR A 45 -17.48 -5.70 1.70
C THR A 45 -16.37 -5.30 0.72
N ALA A 46 -15.11 -5.47 1.10
CA ALA A 46 -13.98 -5.14 0.23
C ALA A 46 -13.97 -6.00 -1.05
N LYS A 47 -14.31 -7.29 -0.97
CA LYS A 47 -14.46 -8.16 -2.14
C LYS A 47 -15.62 -7.71 -3.03
N ALA A 48 -16.75 -7.31 -2.45
CA ALA A 48 -17.89 -6.79 -3.19
C ALA A 48 -17.55 -5.48 -3.91
N GLU A 49 -16.77 -4.61 -3.27
CA GLU A 49 -16.28 -3.35 -3.87
C GLU A 49 -15.23 -3.56 -4.95
N VAL A 50 -14.31 -4.51 -4.79
CA VAL A 50 -13.34 -4.88 -5.84
C VAL A 50 -14.06 -5.42 -7.09
N ASN A 51 -15.13 -6.19 -6.90
CA ASN A 51 -15.95 -6.69 -8.01
C ASN A 51 -16.88 -5.62 -8.59
N LYS A 52 -17.01 -4.45 -7.96
CA LYS A 52 -17.84 -3.37 -8.48
C LYS A 52 -17.14 -2.78 -9.71
N PRO A 53 -17.76 -2.83 -10.90
CA PRO A 53 -17.15 -2.27 -12.09
C PRO A 53 -16.84 -0.78 -11.87
N PHE A 54 -15.64 -0.36 -12.28
CA PHE A 54 -15.26 1.03 -12.22
C PHE A 54 -16.21 1.82 -13.12
N ALA A 55 -17.06 2.67 -12.52
CA ALA A 55 -18.14 3.35 -13.22
C ALA A 55 -17.64 4.25 -14.37
N GLN A 56 -16.37 4.65 -14.32
CA GLN A 56 -15.71 5.47 -15.32
C GLN A 56 -14.77 4.66 -16.23
N GLU A 57 -14.79 3.32 -16.19
CA GLU A 57 -13.93 2.46 -17.04
C GLU A 57 -14.14 2.76 -18.52
N ALA A 58 -15.42 2.89 -18.92
CA ALA A 58 -15.76 3.23 -20.30
C ALA A 58 -15.26 4.62 -20.70
N GLU A 59 -15.41 5.62 -19.83
CA GLU A 59 -14.94 6.99 -20.09
C GLU A 59 -13.40 7.07 -20.11
N LEU A 60 -12.73 6.30 -19.24
CA LEU A 60 -11.27 6.20 -19.19
C LEU A 60 -10.74 5.52 -20.46
N SER A 61 -11.34 4.42 -20.90
CA SER A 61 -11.00 3.76 -22.16
C SER A 61 -11.16 4.71 -23.35
N GLU A 62 -12.27 5.45 -23.42
CA GLU A 62 -12.51 6.41 -24.49
C GLU A 62 -11.46 7.54 -24.51
N LYS A 63 -11.10 8.07 -23.33
CA LYS A 63 -10.05 9.09 -23.22
C LYS A 63 -8.67 8.54 -23.56
N LEU A 64 -8.35 7.31 -23.17
CA LEU A 64 -7.11 6.64 -23.52
C LEU A 64 -7.01 6.36 -25.02
N ASP A 65 -8.09 5.91 -25.65
CA ASP A 65 -8.15 5.66 -27.09
C ASP A 65 -8.00 6.96 -27.87
N ARG A 66 -8.71 8.02 -27.46
CA ARG A 66 -8.58 9.37 -28.05
C ARG A 66 -7.17 9.92 -27.88
N LEU A 67 -6.56 9.76 -26.71
CA LEU A 67 -5.18 10.18 -26.44
C LEU A 67 -4.17 9.38 -27.25
N THR A 68 -4.39 8.07 -27.43
CA THR A 68 -3.56 7.20 -28.27
C THR A 68 -3.66 7.59 -29.74
N ALA A 69 -4.87 7.87 -30.24
CA ALA A 69 -5.10 8.36 -31.59
C ALA A 69 -4.49 9.75 -31.82
N LEU A 70 -4.62 10.67 -30.85
CA LEU A 70 -3.99 11.99 -30.88
C LEU A 70 -2.46 11.88 -30.88
N ASN A 71 -1.88 11.05 -30.02
CA ASN A 71 -0.44 10.81 -30.01
C ASN A 71 0.04 10.19 -31.33
N ALA A 72 -0.73 9.28 -31.92
CA ALA A 72 -0.39 8.71 -33.23
C ALA A 72 -0.42 9.78 -34.33
N LEU A 73 -1.42 10.66 -34.35
CA LEU A 73 -1.51 11.76 -35.31
C LEU A 73 -0.41 12.81 -35.11
N LEU A 74 -0.12 13.19 -33.87
CA LEU A 74 0.95 14.12 -33.52
C LEU A 74 2.32 13.55 -33.92
N ASN A 75 2.56 12.26 -33.63
CA ASN A 75 3.79 11.56 -34.02
C ASN A 75 3.88 11.26 -35.53
N MET A 76 2.77 11.32 -36.27
CA MET A 76 2.76 11.18 -37.73
C MET A 76 3.07 12.52 -38.43
N ASP A 77 2.76 13.66 -37.81
CA ASP A 77 3.06 14.99 -38.34
C ASP A 77 4.55 15.38 -38.14
N GLU A 78 5.24 14.77 -37.17
CA GLU A 78 6.67 14.99 -36.90
C GLU A 78 7.63 14.06 -37.69
N LYS A 79 7.13 13.19 -38.57
CA LYS A 79 8.01 12.38 -39.45
C LYS A 79 8.62 13.15 -40.62
N GLY A 80 8.65 14.48 -40.55
CA GLY A 80 9.26 15.36 -41.54
C GLY A 80 10.55 16.05 -41.10
N ASN A 81 10.84 16.21 -39.81
CA ASN A 81 12.00 17.02 -39.41
C ASN A 81 12.55 16.72 -38.01
N ASP A 82 13.65 15.95 -37.97
CA ASP A 82 14.55 15.70 -36.83
C ASP A 82 14.18 14.45 -36.00
N ALA A 83 14.80 13.28 -36.18
CA ALA A 83 16.23 13.05 -35.96
C ALA A 83 16.84 13.75 -34.73
N ILE A 84 16.06 14.07 -33.70
CA ILE A 84 16.59 14.40 -32.37
C ILE A 84 16.27 13.24 -31.43
N GLY A 85 17.28 12.39 -31.23
CA GLY A 85 17.25 11.31 -30.27
C GLY A 85 16.93 11.82 -28.87
N MET A 86 15.77 11.43 -28.35
CA MET A 86 15.61 11.18 -26.92
C MET A 86 16.07 9.74 -26.63
N ASP A 87 17.35 9.53 -26.93
CA ASP A 87 18.18 8.55 -26.27
C ASP A 87 18.13 8.80 -24.75
N GLU A 88 18.00 7.72 -23.99
CA GLU A 88 18.09 7.63 -22.54
C GLU A 88 19.34 8.31 -21.91
N GLU A 89 20.31 8.79 -22.69
CA GLU A 89 21.51 9.51 -22.25
C GLU A 89 21.23 10.86 -21.56
N GLY A 90 20.16 11.58 -21.93
CA GLY A 90 19.81 12.87 -21.32
C GLY A 90 19.42 12.76 -19.83
N ARG A 91 18.81 11.65 -19.42
CA ARG A 91 18.44 11.39 -18.01
C ARG A 91 19.63 11.09 -17.11
N LYS A 92 20.78 10.67 -17.66
CA LYS A 92 21.98 10.38 -16.86
C LYS A 92 22.86 11.61 -16.62
N LYS A 93 22.85 12.61 -17.52
CA LYS A 93 23.58 13.87 -17.33
C LYS A 93 23.00 14.72 -16.19
N ASN A 94 21.67 14.91 -16.18
CA ASN A 94 20.98 15.69 -15.15
C ASN A 94 21.08 15.09 -13.75
N ARG A 95 21.28 13.76 -13.64
CA ARG A 95 21.46 13.10 -12.33
C ARG A 95 22.88 13.27 -11.78
N LYS A 96 23.90 13.42 -12.64
CA LYS A 96 25.30 13.62 -12.20
C LYS A 96 25.60 15.07 -11.85
N GLU A 97 25.02 16.04 -12.56
CA GLU A 97 25.16 17.47 -12.21
C GLU A 97 24.53 17.79 -10.85
N ASN A 98 23.37 17.21 -10.53
CA ASN A 98 22.70 17.43 -9.24
C ASN A 98 23.43 16.82 -8.02
N LEU A 99 24.28 15.80 -8.20
CA LEU A 99 25.08 15.25 -7.10
C LEU A 99 26.38 16.05 -6.86
N GLN A 100 26.80 16.88 -7.81
CA GLN A 100 28.02 17.68 -7.73
C GLN A 100 27.77 19.09 -7.20
N THR A 101 26.56 19.62 -7.38
CA THR A 101 26.12 20.91 -6.82
C THR A 101 25.87 20.84 -5.31
N ASP A 102 25.42 19.69 -4.80
CA ASP A 102 25.10 19.51 -3.36
C ASP A 102 26.37 19.43 -2.46
N GLN A 103 27.54 19.15 -3.03
CA GLN A 103 28.81 19.17 -2.29
C GLN A 103 29.47 20.57 -2.24
N ARG A 104 28.94 21.57 -2.94
CA ARG A 104 29.51 22.93 -2.98
C ARG A 104 28.79 23.97 -2.12
N ASN A 105 27.58 23.68 -1.63
CA ASN A 105 26.80 24.63 -0.81
C ASN A 105 26.81 24.31 0.70
N GLY A 106 27.68 23.40 1.16
CA GLY A 106 27.85 23.03 2.57
C GLY A 106 28.97 23.73 3.34
N LEU A 107 29.67 24.70 2.74
CA LEU A 107 30.61 25.57 3.46
C LEU A 107 30.39 27.01 2.98
N HIS A 108 29.66 27.78 3.76
CA HIS A 108 30.01 29.11 4.28
C HIS A 108 29.01 29.45 5.38
#